data_AF-A0A7K2MQ75-F1
#
_entry.id   AF-A0A7K2MQ75-F1
#
_cell.length_a   1.000
_cell.length_b   1.000
_cell.length_c   1.000
_cell.angle_alpha   90.00
_cell.angle_beta   90.00
_cell.angle_gamma   90.00
#
_symmetry.space_group_name_H-M   'P 1'
#
loop_
_entity.id
_entity.type
_entity.pdbx_description
1 polymer ?
#
loop_
_entity_poly.entity_id
_entity_poly.type
_entity_poly.pdbx_seq_one_letter_code
_entity_poly.pdbx_strand_id
1 'polypeptide(L)'
;MTSTDPALQHTLDHERAHHEHCRTVLAAMVEGAQEHVVTGEDVSASGADAEVLGHRLRSRAKEMRELPEGPLFFGRLDFTEPEADGEGAGRALHIGRLRITEHPAAPPLVVDWRAPVSRAFYQATAGDPRGVAVRRRFGWAPGSRGDSADLTGMEDEHLARGESRDSGIVAREIERPRVGPMRDIAATIQPDQDDLVRAGLGDTVCVQGAPGTGKTAVGLHRAAYLLYTHPQRIRRGGLLILGPNPTFLAYIAEVLPALGETGVRQSTLAEEIARHPVTRTDDARAAALKHDARTAEVLRRALYARVDPGAAGDLAVPDGSYRWRVPAEALARV
;
A
#
# COMPACT_ATOMS: atom_id res chain seq x y z
N MET A 1 21.56 -20.49 -17.28
CA MET A 1 21.66 -20.74 -18.74
C MET A 1 21.77 -19.38 -19.40
N THR A 2 22.99 -18.94 -19.68
CA THR A 2 23.30 -17.71 -20.40
C THR A 2 22.73 -17.83 -21.81
N SER A 3 21.86 -16.91 -22.21
CA SER A 3 21.31 -16.88 -23.55
C SER A 3 22.42 -16.65 -24.57
N THR A 4 22.48 -17.48 -25.62
CA THR A 4 23.49 -17.45 -26.68
C THR A 4 23.19 -16.41 -27.78
N ASP A 5 22.14 -15.59 -27.61
CA ASP A 5 21.76 -14.55 -28.57
C ASP A 5 22.49 -13.23 -28.25
N PRO A 6 23.43 -12.77 -29.11
CA PRO A 6 24.19 -11.55 -28.89
C PRO A 6 23.32 -10.29 -28.86
N ALA A 7 22.17 -10.26 -29.54
CA ALA A 7 21.25 -9.13 -29.51
C ALA A 7 20.51 -9.02 -28.17
N LEU A 8 20.12 -10.15 -27.59
CA LEU A 8 19.54 -10.22 -26.25
C LEU A 8 20.55 -9.79 -25.20
N GLN A 9 21.81 -10.26 -25.32
CA GLN A 9 22.87 -9.93 -24.38
C GLN A 9 23.16 -8.41 -24.38
N HIS A 10 23.26 -7.80 -25.57
CA HIS A 10 23.44 -6.35 -25.68
C HIS A 10 22.27 -5.57 -25.05
N THR A 11 21.03 -6.03 -25.24
CA THR A 11 19.85 -5.38 -24.64
C THR A 11 19.86 -5.52 -23.12
N LEU A 12 20.19 -6.70 -22.60
CA LEU A 12 20.35 -6.90 -21.16
C LEU A 12 21.43 -6.00 -20.57
N ASP A 13 22.58 -5.86 -21.23
CA ASP A 13 23.66 -5.01 -20.74
C ASP A 13 23.28 -3.52 -20.75
N HIS A 14 22.50 -3.07 -21.73
CA HIS A 14 21.90 -1.72 -21.73
C HIS A 14 20.94 -1.53 -20.54
N GLU A 15 20.05 -2.49 -20.28
CA GLU A 15 19.09 -2.40 -19.17
C GLU A 15 19.80 -2.48 -17.80
N ARG A 16 20.90 -3.22 -17.69
CA ARG A 16 21.77 -3.24 -16.51
C ARG A 16 22.46 -1.90 -16.28
N ALA A 17 22.99 -1.28 -17.35
CA ALA A 17 23.59 0.05 -17.26
C ALA A 17 22.56 1.12 -16.84
N HIS A 18 21.35 1.05 -17.38
CA HIS A 18 20.25 1.92 -16.96
C HIS A 18 19.87 1.70 -15.49
N HIS A 19 19.81 0.44 -15.05
CA HIS A 19 19.56 0.11 -13.65
C HIS A 19 20.66 0.66 -12.72
N GLU A 20 21.93 0.56 -13.11
CA GLU A 20 23.05 1.11 -12.35
C GLU A 20 22.94 2.64 -12.22
N HIS A 21 22.59 3.32 -13.31
CA HIS A 21 22.32 4.75 -13.28
C HIS A 21 21.15 5.09 -12.34
N CYS A 22 20.06 4.32 -12.37
CA CYS A 22 18.94 4.50 -11.43
C CYS A 22 19.38 4.32 -9.96
N ARG A 23 20.30 3.37 -9.67
CA ARG A 23 20.88 3.19 -8.34
C ARG A 23 21.69 4.41 -7.90
N THR A 24 22.52 4.95 -8.78
CA THR A 24 23.28 6.18 -8.51
C THR A 24 22.33 7.35 -8.20
N VAL A 25 21.29 7.54 -9.01
CA VAL A 25 20.31 8.61 -8.82
C VAL A 25 19.52 8.41 -7.53
N LEU A 26 19.11 7.18 -7.20
CA LEU A 26 18.44 6.89 -5.93
C LEU A 26 19.33 7.20 -4.73
N ALA A 27 20.61 6.83 -4.78
CA ALA A 27 21.57 7.17 -3.73
C ALA A 27 21.67 8.69 -3.54
N ALA A 28 21.82 9.44 -4.64
CA ALA A 28 21.82 10.91 -4.61
C ALA A 28 20.50 11.50 -4.07
N MET A 29 19.35 10.90 -4.38
CA MET A 29 18.05 11.30 -3.82
C MET A 29 17.99 11.08 -2.30
N VAL A 30 18.55 9.99 -1.79
CA VAL A 30 18.62 9.68 -0.35
C VAL A 30 19.56 10.67 0.35
N GLU A 31 20.74 10.91 -0.22
CA GLU A 31 21.73 11.88 0.30
C GLU A 31 21.16 13.30 0.33
N GLY A 32 20.60 13.77 -0.79
CA GLY A 32 19.97 15.09 -0.87
C GLY A 32 18.79 15.25 0.11
N ALA A 33 18.05 14.17 0.41
CA ALA A 33 17.04 14.22 1.46
C ALA A 33 17.63 14.45 2.86
N GLN A 34 18.83 13.93 3.16
CA GLN A 34 19.55 14.25 4.40
C GLN A 34 20.08 15.68 4.42
N GLU A 35 20.68 16.13 3.32
CA GLU A 35 21.20 17.49 3.22
C GLU A 35 20.11 18.54 3.40
N HIS A 36 18.90 18.28 2.88
CA HIS A 36 17.74 19.14 3.12
C HIS A 36 17.37 19.22 4.61
N VAL A 37 17.57 18.17 5.40
CA VAL A 37 17.33 18.23 6.87
C VAL A 37 18.30 19.19 7.52
N VAL A 38 19.59 19.09 7.18
CA VAL A 38 20.65 19.94 7.75
C VAL A 38 20.45 21.40 7.34
N THR A 39 20.29 21.65 6.05
CA THR A 39 20.07 23.01 5.53
C THR A 39 18.76 23.61 6.01
N GLY A 40 17.70 22.79 6.17
CA GLY A 40 16.40 23.24 6.66
C GLY A 40 16.38 23.70 8.11
N GLU A 41 17.34 23.28 8.95
CA GLU A 41 17.46 23.77 10.33
C GLU A 41 17.82 25.26 10.39
N ASP A 42 18.58 25.77 9.41
CA ASP A 42 19.13 27.13 9.41
C ASP A 42 18.29 28.15 8.62
N VAL A 43 17.22 27.72 7.94
CA VAL A 43 16.51 28.53 6.91
C VAL A 43 15.21 29.16 7.41
N SER A 44 14.64 28.72 8.54
CA SER A 44 13.31 29.20 8.97
C SER A 44 13.35 30.51 9.75
N ALA A 45 12.48 31.46 9.38
CA ALA A 45 12.33 32.76 10.03
C ALA A 45 11.49 32.73 11.33
N SER A 46 10.72 31.66 11.57
CA SER A 46 9.86 31.48 12.76
C SER A 46 10.04 30.09 13.37
N GLY A 47 9.95 29.97 14.70
CA GLY A 47 10.17 28.70 15.42
C GLY A 47 9.11 27.63 15.12
N ALA A 48 7.84 28.02 14.95
CA ALA A 48 6.76 27.09 14.64
C ALA A 48 6.85 26.55 13.19
N ASP A 49 7.18 27.41 12.23
CA ASP A 49 7.39 26.98 10.84
C ASP A 49 8.65 26.12 10.70
N ALA A 50 9.69 26.42 11.49
CA ALA A 50 10.92 25.62 11.56
C ALA A 50 10.63 24.20 12.05
N GLU A 51 9.79 24.07 13.08
CA GLU A 51 9.43 22.77 13.66
C GLU A 51 8.65 21.91 12.65
N VAL A 52 7.64 22.48 11.99
CA VAL A 52 6.82 21.78 11.01
C VAL A 52 7.65 21.37 9.78
N LEU A 53 8.47 22.29 9.25
CA LEU A 53 9.35 22.01 8.12
C LEU A 53 10.41 20.97 8.49
N GLY A 54 11.08 21.15 9.62
CA GLY A 54 12.08 20.20 10.14
C GLY A 54 11.50 18.82 10.37
N HIS A 55 10.29 18.71 10.92
CA HIS A 55 9.60 17.42 11.06
C HIS A 55 9.33 16.78 9.69
N ARG A 56 8.83 17.55 8.71
CA ARG A 56 8.56 17.04 7.36
C ARG A 56 9.82 16.55 6.66
N LEU A 57 10.93 17.29 6.77
CA LEU A 57 12.21 16.94 6.16
C LEU A 57 12.81 15.70 6.82
N ARG A 58 12.81 15.63 8.16
CA ARG A 58 13.29 14.44 8.90
C ARG A 58 12.47 13.20 8.60
N SER A 59 11.15 13.31 8.53
CA SER A 59 10.27 12.20 8.18
C SER A 59 10.54 11.70 6.77
N ARG A 60 10.67 12.60 5.78
CA ARG A 60 11.04 12.23 4.40
C ARG A 60 12.43 11.57 4.33
N ALA A 61 13.41 12.12 5.02
CA ALA A 61 14.78 11.59 5.06
C ALA A 61 14.84 10.22 5.73
N LYS A 62 13.99 9.97 6.74
CA LYS A 62 13.79 8.66 7.36
C LYS A 62 13.14 7.68 6.37
N GLU A 63 12.01 8.06 5.76
CA GLU A 63 11.31 7.24 4.77
C GLU A 63 12.24 6.80 3.62
N MET A 64 13.07 7.71 3.10
CA MET A 64 14.04 7.43 2.03
C MET A 64 15.15 6.44 2.47
N ARG A 65 15.60 6.49 3.73
CA ARG A 65 16.61 5.55 4.25
C ARG A 65 16.05 4.17 4.56
N GLU A 66 14.78 4.11 4.94
CA GLU A 66 14.07 2.88 5.27
C GLU A 66 13.46 2.22 4.02
N LEU A 67 13.75 2.76 2.82
CA LEU A 67 13.31 2.13 1.58
C LEU A 67 13.88 0.71 1.48
N PRO A 68 13.03 -0.26 1.12
CA PRO A 68 13.44 -1.65 0.98
C PRO A 68 14.44 -1.79 -0.17
N GLU A 69 15.40 -2.69 0.02
CA GLU A 69 16.27 -3.11 -1.07
C GLU A 69 15.51 -3.97 -2.08
N GLY A 70 15.98 -3.98 -3.33
CA GLY A 70 15.43 -4.80 -4.39
C GLY A 70 15.55 -4.16 -5.76
N PRO A 71 15.08 -4.86 -6.80
CA PRO A 71 15.02 -4.34 -8.15
C PRO A 71 14.25 -3.02 -8.25
N LEU A 72 14.85 -2.01 -8.86
CA LEU A 72 14.27 -0.67 -8.98
C LEU A 72 13.11 -0.64 -9.99
N PHE A 73 13.16 -1.49 -11.01
CA PHE A 73 12.08 -1.69 -11.98
C PHE A 73 11.87 -3.18 -12.27
N PHE A 74 10.65 -3.54 -12.62
CA PHE A 74 10.27 -4.92 -12.98
C PHE A 74 9.68 -5.03 -14.39
N GLY A 75 9.36 -3.90 -15.03
CA GLY A 75 8.88 -3.88 -16.40
C GLY A 75 9.20 -2.58 -17.11
N ARG A 76 8.92 -2.56 -18.41
CA ARG A 76 9.05 -1.38 -19.28
C ARG A 76 7.93 -1.37 -20.31
N LEU A 77 7.45 -0.18 -20.65
CA LEU A 77 6.50 0.05 -21.74
C LEU A 77 7.16 0.90 -22.81
N ASP A 78 7.10 0.45 -24.06
CA ASP A 78 7.44 1.27 -25.23
C ASP A 78 6.14 1.61 -25.96
N PHE A 79 5.90 2.90 -26.25
CA PHE A 79 4.67 3.39 -26.89
C PHE A 79 4.82 3.56 -28.41
N THR A 80 3.69 3.49 -29.11
CA THR A 80 3.61 3.55 -30.59
C THR A 80 3.88 4.95 -31.17
N GLU A 81 3.44 6.01 -30.47
CA GLU A 81 3.65 7.41 -30.87
C GLU A 81 4.13 8.25 -29.67
N PRO A 82 5.00 9.25 -29.87
CA PRO A 82 5.18 10.32 -28.90
C PRO A 82 3.90 11.19 -28.87
N GLU A 83 3.29 11.38 -27.69
CA GLU A 83 2.19 12.35 -27.55
C GLU A 83 2.62 13.74 -28.03
N ALA A 84 1.73 14.42 -28.76
CA ALA A 84 2.02 15.64 -29.50
C ALA A 84 2.25 16.90 -28.64
N ASP A 85 2.04 16.86 -27.30
CA ASP A 85 2.06 18.05 -26.44
C ASP A 85 3.01 17.96 -25.22
N GLY A 86 3.98 17.05 -25.22
CA GLY A 86 4.99 16.94 -24.15
C GLY A 86 6.39 16.70 -24.71
N GLU A 87 7.35 17.56 -24.36
CA GLU A 87 8.77 17.35 -24.67
C GLU A 87 9.24 15.98 -24.16
N GLY A 88 9.41 15.02 -25.06
CA GLY A 88 9.94 13.69 -24.77
C GLY A 88 9.60 12.69 -25.88
N ALA A 89 10.54 12.50 -26.81
CA ALA A 89 10.50 11.50 -27.87
C ALA A 89 10.01 10.11 -27.38
N GLY A 90 9.25 9.41 -28.24
CA GLY A 90 8.76 8.01 -28.12
C GLY A 90 9.03 7.33 -26.78
N ARG A 91 8.24 7.66 -25.77
CA ARG A 91 8.65 7.61 -24.36
C ARG A 91 8.61 6.18 -23.80
N ALA A 92 9.75 5.51 -23.79
CA ALA A 92 9.92 4.29 -22.99
C ALA A 92 9.74 4.61 -21.50
N LEU A 93 8.92 3.82 -20.79
CA LEU A 93 8.68 3.98 -19.35
C LEU A 93 9.07 2.72 -18.60
N HIS A 94 10.11 2.79 -17.78
CA HIS A 94 10.41 1.75 -16.80
C HIS A 94 9.45 1.84 -15.63
N ILE A 95 8.86 0.72 -15.25
CA ILE A 95 7.85 0.61 -14.20
C ILE A 95 8.45 -0.10 -12.99
N GLY A 96 8.34 0.53 -11.83
CA GLY A 96 8.92 0.07 -10.58
C GLY A 96 8.07 0.38 -9.36
N ARG A 97 8.60 0.03 -8.18
CA ARG A 97 7.91 0.24 -6.89
C ARG A 97 7.96 1.70 -6.43
N LEU A 98 8.94 2.44 -6.92
CA LEU A 98 9.27 3.79 -6.50
C LEU A 98 9.53 4.65 -7.73
N ARG A 99 9.16 5.93 -7.64
CA ARG A 99 9.56 6.92 -8.64
C ARG A 99 11.02 7.31 -8.42
N ILE A 100 11.83 7.21 -9.48
CA ILE A 100 13.23 7.65 -9.50
C ILE A 100 13.38 8.76 -10.53
N THR A 101 13.97 9.89 -10.15
CA THR A 101 14.12 11.06 -11.01
C THR A 101 15.40 11.82 -10.63
N GLU A 102 16.14 12.30 -11.61
CA GLU A 102 17.32 13.16 -11.36
C GLU A 102 16.88 14.54 -10.84
N HIS A 103 15.82 15.08 -11.43
CA HIS A 103 15.27 16.38 -11.05
C HIS A 103 13.73 16.30 -10.97
N PRO A 104 13.07 17.07 -10.07
CA PRO A 104 11.61 17.06 -9.96
C PRO A 104 10.87 17.42 -11.26
N ALA A 105 11.44 18.32 -12.06
CA ALA A 105 10.89 18.74 -13.35
C ALA A 105 11.32 17.85 -14.53
N ALA A 106 12.27 16.94 -14.33
CA ALA A 106 12.69 16.03 -15.39
C ALA A 106 11.73 14.83 -15.50
N PRO A 107 11.66 14.21 -16.69
CA PRO A 107 11.09 12.88 -16.83
C PRO A 107 11.71 11.90 -15.81
N PRO A 108 10.90 11.08 -15.11
CA PRO A 108 11.44 10.07 -14.22
C PRO A 108 12.16 8.97 -15.01
N LEU A 109 13.25 8.46 -14.44
CA LEU A 109 13.92 7.24 -14.92
C LEU A 109 13.07 6.00 -14.65
N VAL A 110 12.42 5.97 -13.49
CA VAL A 110 11.47 4.90 -13.12
C VAL A 110 10.16 5.52 -12.68
N VAL A 111 9.06 5.03 -13.25
CA VAL A 111 7.70 5.39 -12.91
C VAL A 111 7.16 4.43 -11.85
N ASP A 112 6.51 4.99 -10.84
CA ASP A 112 5.82 4.22 -9.81
C ASP A 112 4.63 3.45 -10.41
N TRP A 113 4.50 2.17 -10.06
CA TRP A 113 3.40 1.32 -10.50
C TRP A 113 2.00 1.87 -10.17
N ARG A 114 1.89 2.71 -9.14
CA ARG A 114 0.63 3.34 -8.72
C ARG A 114 0.24 4.50 -9.62
N ALA A 115 1.18 5.10 -10.35
CA ALA A 115 0.92 6.24 -11.22
C ALA A 115 -0.15 5.91 -12.29
N PRO A 116 -1.02 6.86 -12.68
CA PRO A 116 -2.06 6.61 -13.68
C PRO A 116 -1.53 6.07 -15.01
N VAL A 117 -0.37 6.56 -15.46
CA VAL A 117 0.28 6.11 -16.71
C VAL A 117 0.71 4.63 -16.66
N SER A 118 1.01 4.11 -15.46
CA SER A 118 1.41 2.72 -15.25
C SER A 118 0.24 1.74 -15.40
N ARG A 119 -1.02 2.22 -15.46
CA ARG A 119 -2.21 1.37 -15.67
C ARG A 119 -2.10 0.56 -16.97
N ALA A 120 -1.49 1.12 -18.01
CA ALA A 120 -1.28 0.43 -19.28
C ALA A 120 -0.40 -0.83 -19.13
N PHE A 121 0.53 -0.86 -18.16
CA PHE A 121 1.36 -2.04 -17.92
C PHE A 121 0.52 -3.27 -17.57
N TYR A 122 -0.55 -3.06 -16.79
CA TYR A 122 -1.45 -4.12 -16.33
C TYR A 122 -2.61 -4.38 -17.27
N GLN A 123 -3.22 -3.33 -17.82
CA GLN A 123 -4.48 -3.46 -18.56
C GLN A 123 -4.32 -3.55 -20.07
N ALA A 124 -3.17 -3.16 -20.64
CA ALA A 124 -2.96 -3.29 -22.08
C ALA A 124 -2.92 -4.78 -22.48
N THR A 125 -3.60 -5.09 -23.57
CA THR A 125 -3.67 -6.42 -24.18
C THR A 125 -3.41 -6.31 -25.68
N ALA A 126 -3.25 -7.43 -26.37
CA ALA A 126 -3.09 -7.41 -27.82
C ALA A 126 -4.35 -6.91 -28.56
N GLY A 127 -5.54 -7.07 -27.95
CA GLY A 127 -6.82 -6.57 -28.48
C GLY A 127 -7.14 -5.13 -28.10
N ASP A 128 -6.57 -4.64 -27.01
CA ASP A 128 -6.61 -3.23 -26.59
C ASP A 128 -5.20 -2.80 -26.11
N PRO A 129 -4.29 -2.42 -27.01
CA PRO A 129 -2.91 -2.10 -26.67
C PRO A 129 -2.76 -0.79 -25.87
N ARG A 130 -3.78 0.07 -25.84
CA ARG A 130 -3.75 1.38 -25.14
C ARG A 130 -2.51 2.23 -25.46
N GLY A 131 -2.13 2.24 -26.74
CA GLY A 131 -0.95 2.95 -27.24
C GLY A 131 0.40 2.26 -27.00
N VAL A 132 0.45 1.16 -26.25
CA VAL A 132 1.66 0.39 -25.96
C VAL A 132 2.04 -0.45 -27.19
N ALA A 133 3.25 -0.24 -27.70
CA ALA A 133 3.87 -1.05 -28.74
C ALA A 133 4.44 -2.34 -28.17
N VAL A 134 5.24 -2.23 -27.10
CA VAL A 134 5.93 -3.35 -26.46
C VAL A 134 5.79 -3.25 -24.95
N ARG A 135 5.39 -4.35 -24.30
CA ARG A 135 5.52 -4.53 -22.86
C ARG A 135 6.68 -5.48 -22.59
N ARG A 136 7.73 -4.98 -21.95
CA ARG A 136 8.89 -5.76 -21.51
C ARG A 136 8.77 -6.09 -20.04
N ARG A 137 9.08 -7.34 -19.69
CA ARG A 137 9.15 -7.81 -18.30
C ARG A 137 10.56 -8.27 -17.97
N PHE A 138 11.03 -7.97 -16.78
CA PHE A 138 12.39 -8.26 -16.35
C PHE A 138 12.44 -9.42 -15.36
N GLY A 139 13.36 -10.35 -15.59
CA GLY A 139 13.63 -11.51 -14.75
C GLY A 139 14.86 -11.27 -13.89
N TRP A 140 14.66 -11.32 -12.58
CA TRP A 140 15.71 -11.10 -11.58
C TRP A 140 16.14 -12.40 -10.93
N ALA A 141 17.41 -12.48 -10.51
CA ALA A 141 17.92 -13.62 -9.78
C ALA A 141 17.09 -13.86 -8.49
N PRO A 142 16.82 -15.13 -8.10
CA PRO A 142 16.08 -15.42 -6.88
C PRO A 142 16.77 -14.83 -5.65
N GLY A 143 16.05 -13.99 -4.91
CA GLY A 143 16.59 -13.34 -3.70
C GLY A 143 17.49 -12.14 -3.99
N SER A 144 17.48 -11.63 -5.22
CA SER A 144 18.17 -10.39 -5.59
C SER A 144 17.87 -9.25 -4.62
N ARG A 145 18.93 -8.56 -4.20
CA ARG A 145 18.86 -7.32 -3.41
C ARG A 145 18.84 -6.07 -4.31
N GLY A 146 18.64 -6.27 -5.62
CA GLY A 146 18.62 -5.21 -6.62
C GLY A 146 20.00 -4.86 -7.18
N ASP A 147 20.96 -5.78 -7.18
CA ASP A 147 22.22 -5.55 -7.90
C ASP A 147 21.98 -5.65 -9.40
N SER A 148 22.52 -4.73 -10.19
CA SER A 148 22.27 -4.69 -11.64
C SER A 148 22.68 -6.01 -12.33
N ALA A 149 23.69 -6.71 -11.82
CA ALA A 149 24.11 -8.03 -12.31
C ALA A 149 23.05 -9.14 -12.12
N ASP A 150 22.12 -8.97 -11.18
CA ASP A 150 21.02 -9.91 -10.92
C ASP A 150 19.90 -9.83 -11.97
N LEU A 151 19.93 -8.85 -12.87
CA LEU A 151 19.06 -8.84 -14.04
C LEU A 151 19.51 -9.95 -14.99
N THR A 152 18.76 -11.06 -15.00
CA THR A 152 19.17 -12.31 -15.67
C THR A 152 18.38 -12.61 -16.93
N GLY A 153 17.25 -11.95 -17.16
CA GLY A 153 16.44 -12.16 -18.36
C GLY A 153 15.41 -11.07 -18.59
N MET A 154 14.79 -11.12 -19.76
CA MET A 154 13.69 -10.26 -20.16
C MET A 154 12.76 -10.98 -21.15
N GLU A 155 11.49 -10.59 -21.17
CA GLU A 155 10.49 -11.08 -22.12
C GLU A 155 9.73 -9.88 -22.70
N ASP A 156 9.67 -9.81 -24.03
CA ASP A 156 8.97 -8.76 -24.77
C ASP A 156 7.63 -9.27 -25.31
N GLU A 157 6.56 -8.53 -25.02
CA GLU A 157 5.22 -8.74 -25.52
C GLU A 157 4.90 -7.62 -26.54
N HIS A 158 4.85 -7.94 -27.84
CA HIS A 158 4.56 -6.97 -28.90
C HIS A 158 3.06 -6.76 -29.10
N LEU A 159 2.44 -5.97 -28.22
CA LEU A 159 0.99 -5.74 -28.22
C LEU A 159 0.48 -5.09 -29.50
N ALA A 160 1.22 -4.14 -30.09
CA ALA A 160 0.84 -3.52 -31.36
C ALA A 160 0.89 -4.48 -32.57
N ARG A 161 1.54 -5.64 -32.43
CA ARG A 161 1.57 -6.70 -33.46
C ARG A 161 0.51 -7.77 -33.23
N GLY A 162 -0.36 -7.60 -32.24
CA GLY A 162 -1.35 -8.62 -31.89
C GLY A 162 -0.75 -9.83 -31.17
N GLU A 163 0.48 -9.75 -30.66
CA GLU A 163 1.09 -10.87 -29.94
C GLU A 163 0.50 -11.02 -28.55
N SER A 164 -0.13 -12.18 -28.30
CA SER A 164 -0.55 -12.61 -26.97
C SER A 164 0.32 -13.81 -26.58
N ARG A 165 1.32 -13.58 -25.73
CA ARG A 165 2.17 -14.64 -25.18
C ARG A 165 2.07 -14.61 -23.65
N ASP A 166 1.87 -15.77 -23.05
CA ASP A 166 1.98 -15.91 -21.61
C ASP A 166 3.44 -15.70 -21.20
N SER A 167 3.66 -14.77 -20.27
CA SER A 167 5.01 -14.48 -19.77
C SER A 167 5.48 -15.60 -18.84
N GLY A 168 6.57 -16.26 -19.23
CA GLY A 168 7.27 -17.24 -18.40
C GLY A 168 7.90 -16.62 -17.16
N ILE A 169 8.30 -15.34 -17.21
CA ILE A 169 8.75 -14.58 -16.02
C ILE A 169 7.59 -14.43 -15.02
N VAL A 170 6.41 -14.02 -15.48
CA VAL A 170 5.23 -13.86 -14.61
C VAL A 170 4.80 -15.21 -14.04
N ALA A 171 4.70 -16.25 -14.88
CA ALA A 171 4.33 -17.59 -14.45
C ALA A 171 5.28 -18.12 -13.36
N ARG A 172 6.60 -18.00 -13.57
CA ARG A 172 7.62 -18.41 -12.58
C ARG A 172 7.51 -17.66 -11.26
N GLU A 173 7.21 -16.36 -11.29
CA GLU A 173 7.05 -15.59 -10.05
C GLU A 173 5.75 -15.95 -9.31
N ILE A 174 4.66 -16.25 -10.04
CA ILE A 174 3.39 -16.71 -9.45
C ILE A 174 3.55 -18.10 -8.80
N GLU A 175 4.28 -19.01 -9.45
CA GLU A 175 4.53 -20.38 -8.99
C GLU A 175 5.60 -20.45 -7.89
N ARG A 176 6.31 -19.35 -7.64
CA ARG A 176 7.42 -19.33 -6.69
C ARG A 176 6.95 -19.73 -5.27
N PRO A 177 7.70 -20.62 -4.58
CA PRO A 177 7.34 -21.03 -3.23
C PRO A 177 7.17 -19.85 -2.27
N ARG A 178 6.06 -19.86 -1.54
CA ARG A 178 5.66 -18.82 -0.57
C ARG A 178 6.25 -19.12 0.81
N VAL A 179 7.57 -19.17 0.89
CA VAL A 179 8.33 -19.40 2.14
C VAL A 179 8.78 -18.05 2.71
N GLY A 180 8.63 -17.89 4.04
CA GLY A 180 9.00 -16.66 4.76
C GLY A 180 7.90 -15.61 4.73
N PRO A 181 8.24 -14.31 4.89
CA PRO A 181 7.26 -13.24 4.79
C PRO A 181 6.66 -13.17 3.39
N MET A 182 5.44 -12.63 3.33
CA MET A 182 4.72 -12.40 2.09
C MET A 182 5.46 -11.37 1.25
N ARG A 183 5.54 -11.65 -0.06
CA ARG A 183 6.13 -10.74 -1.04
C ARG A 183 5.05 -9.88 -1.67
N ASP A 184 5.44 -8.70 -2.15
CA ASP A 184 4.58 -7.91 -3.01
C ASP A 184 4.34 -8.62 -4.35
N ILE A 185 3.29 -8.21 -5.06
CA ILE A 185 2.90 -8.77 -6.35
C ILE A 185 2.90 -7.70 -7.43
N ALA A 186 3.54 -6.54 -7.23
CA ALA A 186 3.42 -5.40 -8.13
C ALA A 186 3.79 -5.75 -9.58
N ALA A 187 4.76 -6.64 -9.79
CA ALA A 187 5.15 -7.11 -11.11
C ALA A 187 4.16 -8.08 -11.78
N THR A 188 3.29 -8.71 -10.99
CA THR A 188 2.41 -9.82 -11.39
C THR A 188 0.93 -9.54 -11.17
N ILE A 189 0.54 -8.32 -10.79
CA ILE A 189 -0.86 -7.90 -10.73
C ILE A 189 -1.52 -8.19 -12.10
N GLN A 190 -2.64 -8.90 -12.05
CA GLN A 190 -3.44 -9.22 -13.22
C GLN A 190 -4.46 -8.11 -13.53
N PRO A 191 -4.98 -8.00 -14.76
CA PRO A 191 -5.95 -6.94 -15.13
C PRO A 191 -7.14 -6.82 -14.15
N ASP A 192 -7.82 -7.93 -13.85
CA ASP A 192 -8.95 -7.94 -12.92
C ASP A 192 -8.56 -7.53 -11.48
N GLN A 193 -7.32 -7.84 -11.08
CA GLN A 193 -6.78 -7.44 -9.79
C GLN A 193 -6.45 -5.94 -9.77
N ASP A 194 -5.94 -5.40 -10.88
CA ASP A 194 -5.62 -3.97 -11.02
C ASP A 194 -6.88 -3.12 -10.85
N ASP A 195 -8.02 -3.53 -11.41
CA ASP A 195 -9.29 -2.85 -11.21
C ASP A 195 -9.72 -2.83 -9.72
N LEU A 196 -9.55 -3.95 -9.00
CA LEU A 196 -9.84 -4.02 -7.56
C LEU A 196 -8.87 -3.16 -6.73
N VAL A 197 -7.58 -3.15 -7.10
CA VAL A 197 -6.55 -2.34 -6.46
C VAL A 197 -6.85 -0.86 -6.64
N ARG A 198 -7.28 -0.45 -7.84
CA ARG A 198 -7.49 0.95 -8.21
C ARG A 198 -8.91 1.49 -7.96
N ALA A 199 -9.85 0.66 -7.50
CA ALA A 199 -11.20 1.12 -7.16
C ALA A 199 -11.14 2.28 -6.13
N GLY A 200 -12.12 3.18 -6.18
CA GLY A 200 -12.06 4.46 -5.47
C GLY A 200 -12.08 4.31 -3.95
N LEU A 201 -11.62 5.34 -3.23
CA LEU A 201 -11.64 5.36 -1.76
C LEU A 201 -13.05 5.27 -1.16
N GLY A 202 -14.07 5.73 -1.90
CA GLY A 202 -15.48 5.66 -1.47
C GLY A 202 -16.11 4.27 -1.60
N ASP A 203 -15.44 3.34 -2.26
CA ASP A 203 -16.00 2.03 -2.58
C ASP A 203 -15.71 1.04 -1.45
N THR A 204 -16.77 0.37 -0.97
CA THR A 204 -16.64 -0.82 -0.13
C THR A 204 -16.43 -2.02 -1.03
N VAL A 205 -15.21 -2.56 -1.03
CA VAL A 205 -14.80 -3.64 -1.95
C VAL A 205 -14.67 -4.96 -1.18
N CYS A 206 -15.37 -6.00 -1.64
CA CYS A 206 -15.20 -7.37 -1.16
C CYS A 206 -14.39 -8.16 -2.20
N VAL A 207 -13.24 -8.72 -1.80
CA VAL A 207 -12.39 -9.53 -2.69
C VAL A 207 -12.59 -11.00 -2.38
N GLN A 208 -13.36 -11.70 -3.23
CA GLN A 208 -13.64 -13.13 -3.10
C GLN A 208 -12.98 -13.92 -4.24
N GLY A 209 -12.46 -15.10 -3.92
CA GLY A 209 -11.76 -15.95 -4.88
C GLY A 209 -11.20 -17.21 -4.24
N ALA A 210 -10.84 -18.20 -5.06
CA ALA A 210 -10.31 -19.49 -4.61
C ALA A 210 -9.03 -19.33 -3.76
N PRO A 211 -8.65 -20.30 -2.92
CA PRO A 211 -7.35 -20.31 -2.26
C PRO A 211 -6.21 -20.08 -3.27
N GLY A 212 -5.20 -19.30 -2.89
CA GLY A 212 -4.04 -19.03 -3.75
C GLY A 212 -4.15 -17.84 -4.71
N THR A 213 -5.36 -17.34 -5.01
CA THR A 213 -5.65 -16.24 -5.98
C THR A 213 -5.15 -14.83 -5.61
N GLY A 214 -4.33 -14.69 -4.56
CA GLY A 214 -3.70 -13.41 -4.23
C GLY A 214 -4.60 -12.38 -3.52
N LYS A 215 -5.77 -12.76 -2.99
CA LYS A 215 -6.72 -11.83 -2.32
C LYS A 215 -6.08 -10.89 -1.29
N THR A 216 -5.28 -11.44 -0.37
CA THR A 216 -4.57 -10.65 0.64
C THR A 216 -3.60 -9.67 -0.02
N ALA A 217 -2.92 -10.11 -1.07
CA ALA A 217 -1.98 -9.27 -1.82
C ALA A 217 -2.74 -8.10 -2.47
N VAL A 218 -3.86 -8.37 -3.13
CA VAL A 218 -4.75 -7.35 -3.71
C VAL A 218 -5.18 -6.33 -2.66
N GLY A 219 -5.60 -6.76 -1.47
CA GLY A 219 -5.98 -5.86 -0.39
C GLY A 219 -4.84 -4.95 0.09
N LEU A 220 -3.61 -5.48 0.20
CA LEU A 220 -2.43 -4.71 0.59
C LEU A 220 -1.97 -3.74 -0.51
N HIS A 221 -2.03 -4.17 -1.77
CA HIS A 221 -1.70 -3.29 -2.91
C HIS A 221 -2.75 -2.19 -3.07
N ARG A 222 -4.03 -2.49 -2.81
CA ARG A 222 -5.10 -1.47 -2.72
C ARG A 222 -4.77 -0.45 -1.63
N ALA A 223 -4.37 -0.90 -0.44
CA ALA A 223 -3.97 0.01 0.64
C ALA A 223 -2.82 0.93 0.21
N ALA A 224 -1.76 0.38 -0.41
CA ALA A 224 -0.64 1.18 -0.94
C ALA A 224 -1.07 2.15 -2.05
N TYR A 225 -1.95 1.73 -2.95
CA TYR A 225 -2.50 2.59 -3.99
C TYR A 225 -3.31 3.76 -3.41
N LEU A 226 -4.14 3.51 -2.40
CA LEU A 226 -4.92 4.54 -1.72
C LEU A 226 -4.02 5.54 -0.98
N LEU A 227 -2.95 5.06 -0.30
CA LEU A 227 -1.95 5.92 0.35
C LEU A 227 -1.26 6.85 -0.65
N TYR A 228 -0.90 6.34 -1.82
CA TYR A 228 -0.33 7.12 -2.91
C TYR A 228 -1.30 8.14 -3.51
N THR A 229 -2.55 7.73 -3.78
CA THR A 229 -3.53 8.55 -4.51
C THR A 229 -4.23 9.57 -3.62
N HIS A 230 -4.37 9.27 -2.32
CA HIS A 230 -5.10 10.09 -1.35
C HIS A 230 -4.31 10.37 -0.06
N PRO A 231 -3.05 10.83 -0.13
CA PRO A 231 -2.16 10.92 1.02
C PRO A 231 -2.70 11.87 2.11
N GLN A 232 -3.33 12.99 1.71
CA GLN A 232 -3.87 13.96 2.67
C GLN A 232 -5.08 13.42 3.44
N ARG A 233 -5.94 12.63 2.80
CA ARG A 233 -7.15 12.07 3.44
C ARG A 233 -6.76 10.96 4.41
N ILE A 234 -5.86 10.07 4.00
CA ILE A 234 -5.46 8.93 4.83
C ILE A 234 -4.55 9.38 5.98
N ARG A 235 -3.70 10.39 5.80
CA ARG A 235 -2.93 10.97 6.93
C ARG A 235 -3.82 11.50 8.06
N ARG A 236 -5.03 11.98 7.75
CA ARG A 236 -5.99 12.45 8.75
C ARG A 236 -6.83 11.32 9.36
N GLY A 237 -7.28 10.37 8.54
CA GLY A 237 -8.16 9.28 8.97
C GLY A 237 -7.44 8.05 9.53
N GLY A 238 -6.15 7.91 9.25
CA GLY A 238 -5.39 6.69 9.50
C GLY A 238 -5.75 5.56 8.53
N LEU A 239 -4.92 4.51 8.53
CA LEU A 239 -5.19 3.24 7.86
C LEU A 239 -4.95 2.12 8.87
N LEU A 240 -5.93 1.23 9.04
CA LEU A 240 -5.87 0.07 9.92
C LEU A 240 -6.05 -1.22 9.12
N ILE A 241 -5.10 -2.13 9.26
CA ILE A 241 -5.21 -3.50 8.76
C ILE A 241 -5.58 -4.40 9.93
N LEU A 242 -6.72 -5.07 9.83
CA LEU A 242 -7.16 -6.07 10.81
C LEU A 242 -6.81 -7.47 10.33
N GLY A 243 -5.95 -8.14 11.07
CA GLY A 243 -5.59 -9.55 10.85
C GLY A 243 -6.35 -10.49 11.79
N PRO A 244 -6.49 -11.77 11.43
CA PRO A 244 -7.12 -12.77 12.29
C PRO A 244 -6.26 -13.14 13.51
N ASN A 245 -4.93 -13.02 13.42
CA ASN A 245 -3.99 -13.33 14.49
C ASN A 245 -2.61 -12.68 14.23
N PRO A 246 -1.72 -12.59 15.25
CA PRO A 246 -0.41 -11.96 15.10
C PRO A 246 0.52 -12.67 14.10
N THR A 247 0.42 -14.00 13.97
CA THR A 247 1.24 -14.76 12.99
C THR A 247 0.90 -14.37 11.56
N PHE A 248 -0.38 -14.18 11.23
CA PHE A 248 -0.80 -13.68 9.94
C PHE A 248 -0.29 -12.25 9.70
N LEU A 249 -0.36 -11.38 10.72
CA LEU A 249 0.15 -10.01 10.62
C LEU A 249 1.67 -10.00 10.35
N ALA A 250 2.43 -10.81 11.09
CA ALA A 250 3.86 -10.97 10.86
C ALA A 250 4.18 -11.48 9.45
N TYR A 251 3.35 -12.39 8.91
CA TYR A 251 3.50 -12.87 7.54
C TYR A 251 3.32 -11.76 6.51
N ILE A 252 2.35 -10.84 6.68
CA ILE A 252 2.08 -9.76 5.72
C ILE A 252 2.84 -8.47 5.97
N ALA A 253 3.55 -8.36 7.09
CA ALA A 253 4.13 -7.12 7.60
C ALA A 253 5.04 -6.41 6.59
N GLU A 254 5.78 -7.18 5.79
CA GLU A 254 6.80 -6.68 4.86
C GLU A 254 6.24 -6.17 3.53
N VAL A 255 4.97 -6.44 3.19
CA VAL A 255 4.43 -6.09 1.86
C VAL A 255 4.29 -4.58 1.67
N LEU A 256 3.80 -3.85 2.67
CA LEU A 256 3.65 -2.40 2.58
C LEU A 256 5.00 -1.67 2.61
N PRO A 257 5.93 -2.03 3.53
CA PRO A 257 7.31 -1.53 3.48
C PRO A 257 7.97 -1.77 2.12
N ALA A 258 7.80 -2.96 1.53
CA ALA A 258 8.30 -3.29 0.19
C ALA A 258 7.79 -2.34 -0.91
N LEU A 259 6.61 -1.73 -0.72
CA LEU A 259 6.00 -0.77 -1.65
C LEU A 259 6.29 0.70 -1.28
N GLY A 260 7.19 0.92 -0.30
CA GLY A 260 7.56 2.25 0.19
C GLY A 260 6.54 2.87 1.15
N GLU A 261 5.62 2.08 1.71
CA GLU A 261 4.59 2.57 2.64
C GLU A 261 4.94 2.22 4.08
N THR A 262 5.05 3.24 4.93
CA THR A 262 5.38 3.09 6.36
C THR A 262 4.28 3.69 7.24
N GLY A 263 4.29 3.35 8.54
CA GLY A 263 3.36 3.93 9.52
C GLY A 263 1.92 3.42 9.44
N VAL A 264 1.68 2.32 8.73
CA VAL A 264 0.36 1.67 8.68
C VAL A 264 0.17 0.79 9.91
N ARG A 265 -0.91 1.03 10.66
CA ARG A 265 -1.21 0.24 11.86
C ARG A 265 -1.78 -1.12 11.46
N GLN A 266 -1.20 -2.18 11.98
CA GLN A 266 -1.69 -3.54 11.82
C GLN A 266 -2.03 -4.09 13.21
N SER A 267 -3.22 -4.65 13.37
CA SER A 267 -3.67 -5.16 14.67
C SER A 267 -4.66 -6.30 14.51
N THR A 268 -4.89 -7.06 15.57
CA THR A 268 -5.94 -8.07 15.61
C THR A 268 -7.22 -7.49 16.20
N LEU A 269 -8.37 -8.11 15.90
CA LEU A 269 -9.64 -7.70 16.51
C LEU A 269 -9.54 -7.71 18.05
N ALA A 270 -8.86 -8.70 18.62
CA ALA A 270 -8.69 -8.81 20.06
C ALA A 270 -7.90 -7.65 20.64
N GLU A 271 -6.79 -7.23 20.01
CA GLU A 271 -6.01 -6.08 20.47
C GLU A 271 -6.80 -4.76 20.45
N GLU A 272 -7.71 -4.59 19.48
CA GLU A 272 -8.52 -3.37 19.36
C GLU A 272 -9.64 -3.28 20.40
N ILE A 273 -10.20 -4.42 20.84
CA ILE A 273 -11.40 -4.45 21.67
C ILE A 273 -11.20 -5.04 23.08
N ALA A 274 -10.11 -5.78 23.32
CA ALA A 274 -9.87 -6.43 24.60
C ALA A 274 -9.47 -5.40 25.66
N ARG A 275 -10.46 -4.98 26.45
CA ARG A 275 -10.25 -4.09 27.62
C ARG A 275 -9.86 -4.85 28.88
N HIS A 276 -10.12 -6.16 28.92
CA HIS A 276 -9.93 -7.01 30.08
C HIS A 276 -9.34 -8.37 29.67
N PRO A 277 -8.58 -9.04 30.57
CA PRO A 277 -8.09 -10.39 30.32
C PRO A 277 -9.23 -11.36 30.04
N VAL A 278 -9.09 -12.18 28.99
CA VAL A 278 -10.07 -13.23 28.67
C VAL A 278 -9.94 -14.36 29.69
N THR A 279 -10.99 -14.61 30.45
CA THR A 279 -11.01 -15.66 31.51
C THR A 279 -11.72 -16.93 31.07
N ARG A 280 -12.52 -16.88 30.00
CA ARG A 280 -13.27 -18.02 29.46
C ARG A 280 -13.59 -17.79 27.98
N THR A 281 -13.59 -18.88 27.22
CA THR A 281 -14.06 -18.91 25.82
C THR A 281 -15.45 -19.54 25.77
N ASP A 282 -16.36 -18.94 25.02
CA ASP A 282 -17.70 -19.46 24.79
C ASP A 282 -17.67 -20.73 23.92
N ASP A 283 -18.68 -21.59 24.09
CA ASP A 283 -18.92 -22.69 23.14
C ASP A 283 -19.43 -22.14 21.79
N ALA A 284 -19.43 -23.00 20.76
CA ALA A 284 -19.81 -22.60 19.40
C ALA A 284 -21.24 -22.03 19.31
N ARG A 285 -22.18 -22.52 20.13
CA ARG A 285 -23.57 -22.06 20.12
C ARG A 285 -23.69 -20.67 20.74
N ALA A 286 -23.06 -20.46 21.89
CA ALA A 286 -23.03 -19.18 22.58
C ALA A 286 -22.30 -18.13 21.76
N ALA A 287 -21.17 -18.47 21.13
CA ALA A 287 -20.45 -17.59 20.23
C ALA A 287 -21.30 -17.16 19.02
N ALA A 288 -21.98 -18.12 18.37
CA ALA A 288 -22.86 -17.81 17.24
C ALA A 288 -24.01 -16.86 17.62
N LEU A 289 -24.62 -17.06 18.80
CA LEU A 289 -25.64 -16.15 19.32
C LEU A 289 -25.07 -14.75 19.61
N LYS A 290 -23.92 -14.67 20.29
CA LYS A 290 -23.29 -13.39 20.63
C LYS A 290 -22.83 -12.59 19.41
N HIS A 291 -22.43 -13.27 18.33
CA HIS A 291 -22.02 -12.62 17.08
C HIS A 291 -23.19 -12.20 16.17
N ASP A 292 -24.43 -12.56 16.52
CA ASP A 292 -25.63 -12.10 15.81
C ASP A 292 -25.93 -10.62 16.13
N ALA A 293 -26.35 -9.84 15.13
CA ALA A 293 -26.70 -8.42 15.28
C ALA A 293 -27.77 -8.17 16.35
N ARG A 294 -28.66 -9.15 16.62
CA ARG A 294 -29.68 -9.08 17.67
C ARG A 294 -29.08 -8.96 19.07
N THR A 295 -27.82 -9.35 19.27
CA THR A 295 -27.10 -9.14 20.54
C THR A 295 -27.01 -7.67 20.91
N ALA A 296 -26.97 -6.75 19.94
CA ALA A 296 -27.02 -5.31 20.21
C ALA A 296 -28.29 -4.91 21.00
N GLU A 297 -29.44 -5.49 20.64
CA GLU A 297 -30.71 -5.25 21.34
C GLU A 297 -30.72 -5.88 22.74
N VAL A 298 -30.13 -7.07 22.89
CA VAL A 298 -29.98 -7.70 24.21
C VAL A 298 -29.11 -6.83 25.13
N LEU A 299 -27.97 -6.34 24.64
CA LEU A 299 -27.08 -5.45 25.39
C LEU A 299 -27.77 -4.13 25.74
N ARG A 300 -28.54 -3.55 24.81
CA ARG A 300 -29.34 -2.35 25.05
C ARG A 300 -30.33 -2.59 26.19
N ARG A 301 -31.12 -3.66 26.13
CA ARG A 301 -32.08 -4.01 27.21
C ARG A 301 -31.39 -4.27 28.53
N ALA A 302 -30.27 -4.99 28.53
CA ALA A 302 -29.51 -5.29 29.74
C ALA A 302 -28.92 -4.03 30.41
N LEU A 303 -28.46 -3.06 29.61
CA LEU A 303 -28.01 -1.76 30.11
C LEU A 303 -29.16 -0.99 30.77
N TYR A 304 -30.30 -0.85 30.07
CA TYR A 304 -31.43 -0.09 30.59
C TYR A 304 -32.21 -0.81 31.70
N ALA A 305 -32.12 -2.14 31.81
CA ALA A 305 -32.66 -2.87 32.96
C ALA A 305 -31.93 -2.52 34.27
N ARG A 306 -30.75 -1.90 34.21
CA ARG A 306 -30.06 -1.35 35.40
C ARG A 306 -30.59 0.03 35.81
N VAL A 307 -31.38 0.67 34.96
CA VAL A 307 -32.02 1.96 35.25
C VAL A 307 -33.41 1.64 35.77
N ASP A 308 -33.61 1.83 37.07
CA ASP A 308 -34.93 1.71 37.69
C ASP A 308 -35.48 3.12 37.98
N PRO A 309 -36.37 3.65 37.12
CA PRO A 309 -37.02 4.94 37.37
C PRO A 309 -37.97 4.91 38.57
N GLY A 310 -38.43 3.73 39.01
CA GLY A 310 -39.31 3.55 40.17
C GLY A 310 -38.58 3.54 41.51
N ALA A 311 -37.27 3.25 41.52
CA ALA A 311 -36.43 3.33 42.71
C ALA A 311 -35.95 4.77 43.01
N ALA A 312 -36.16 5.72 42.10
CA ALA A 312 -35.77 7.11 42.26
C ALA A 312 -36.80 7.87 43.11
N GLY A 313 -36.48 8.05 44.40
CA GLY A 313 -37.15 9.05 45.24
C GLY A 313 -36.67 10.47 44.91
N ASP A 314 -37.10 11.45 45.71
CA ASP A 314 -36.60 12.83 45.58
C ASP A 314 -35.07 12.86 45.68
N LEU A 315 -34.42 13.42 44.65
CA LEU A 315 -32.98 13.51 44.58
C LEU A 315 -32.52 14.86 45.15
N ALA A 316 -31.68 14.85 46.18
CA ALA A 316 -31.04 16.04 46.70
C ALA A 316 -29.59 16.10 46.23
N VAL A 317 -29.29 17.00 45.28
CA VAL A 317 -27.94 17.21 44.76
C VAL A 317 -27.31 18.42 45.46
N PRO A 318 -26.25 18.24 46.25
CA PRO A 318 -25.51 19.35 46.83
C PRO A 318 -24.66 20.05 45.77
N ASP A 319 -24.67 21.39 45.81
CA ASP A 319 -23.87 22.27 44.94
C ASP A 319 -23.36 23.45 45.78
N GLY A 320 -22.16 23.31 46.33
CA GLY A 320 -21.60 24.25 47.29
C GLY A 320 -22.47 24.38 48.56
N SER A 321 -22.96 25.58 48.85
CA SER A 321 -23.89 25.86 49.96
C SER A 321 -25.36 25.61 49.62
N TYR A 322 -25.68 25.30 48.36
CA TYR A 322 -27.03 25.05 47.90
C TYR A 322 -27.34 23.55 47.84
N ARG A 323 -28.62 23.21 47.96
CA ARG A 323 -29.14 21.86 47.78
C ARG A 323 -30.29 21.91 46.78
N TRP A 324 -30.04 21.39 45.58
CA TRP A 324 -31.06 21.23 44.57
C TRP A 324 -31.90 20.00 44.90
N ARG A 325 -33.22 20.15 45.00
CA ARG A 325 -34.14 19.02 45.11
C ARG A 325 -34.81 18.78 43.76
N VAL A 326 -34.64 17.59 43.23
CA VAL A 326 -35.34 17.12 42.04
C VAL A 326 -36.41 16.14 42.50
N PRO A 327 -37.69 16.53 42.49
CA PRO A 327 -38.76 15.65 42.93
C PRO A 327 -38.89 14.43 42.00
N ALA A 328 -39.28 13.29 42.57
CA ALA A 328 -39.42 12.03 41.82
C ALA A 328 -40.33 12.17 40.58
N GLU A 329 -41.38 12.98 40.67
CA GLU A 329 -42.29 13.27 39.55
C GLU A 329 -41.62 13.98 38.37
N ALA A 330 -40.57 14.77 38.61
CA ALA A 330 -39.80 15.42 37.56
C ALA A 330 -38.83 14.43 36.90
N LEU A 331 -38.26 13.50 37.67
CA LEU A 331 -37.40 12.43 37.17
C LEU A 331 -38.18 11.43 36.31
N ALA A 332 -39.43 11.13 36.65
CA ALA A 332 -40.27 10.19 35.90
C ALA A 332 -40.72 10.71 34.51
N ARG A 333 -40.51 12.01 34.20
CA ARG A 333 -40.89 12.63 32.92
C ARG A 333 -39.79 12.60 31.86
N VAL A 334 -38.58 12.19 32.22
CA VAL A 334 -37.36 12.16 31.38
C VAL A 334 -37.01 10.72 31.06
#